data_AF-A0A090AET4-F1
#
_entry.id   AF-A0A090AET4-F1
#
_cell.length_a   1.000
_cell.length_b   1.000
_cell.length_c   1.000
_cell.angle_alpha   90.00
_cell.angle_beta   90.00
_cell.angle_gamma   90.00
#
_symmetry.space_group_name_H-M   'P 1'
#
loop_
_entity.id
_entity.type
_entity.pdbx_description
1 polymer ?
#
loop_
_entity_poly.entity_id
_entity_poly.type
_entity_poly.pdbx_seq_one_letter_code
_entity_poly.pdbx_strand_id
1 'polypeptide(L)'
;MPKIARQTFQITLLIGIALNTVVALAQRQPPFFDEAHPEIPIIVDTPYTYFMSKIHSGSGPIWQGQASDVKFIADRGATLDTHCRFRNEGQIEIEIPITRVVGEVDNNGKLIHAQKLIKSGLLSSTVSLEIPIYDVDLPKEIDEVWFNGVHLGDLMGGDGIWELNRFAIPIEQVKFPQRNHTGVPQPAINTITIKIDTISTEPTWCTSVDWAALSFKTMSPIILIQDSDLDEDFFNRYGFTKVLQQKHLLFDNSINMAVNTIKDNGMILNNYLPQLIESFGADSIHLIVHSQSGLDAREYLANYQPQHHENLTVLSYTSLGTPHNGSVLADVVMHRAMAIENERTRFQDSPLFMETAVQVSGLNKQIPDLTTSATALFNLMNIPRLPSNSMINTAAADVDSNDNGQIDRNQPDEYPELRTENQPLKNIDNQMAMGINTGHQHSRFVVDVPYQLLRHATQAKISYQYQQAVPSQPNQTRHWLATIADIPNPVPLKNDVMVTVPSAQGEDSITHHTTNTTHFTSGSSKNHASIADADVAKTVLIWLIDSEKNTGDLQ
;
A
#
# COMPACT_ATOMS: atom_id res chain seq x y z
N MET A 1 8.33 9.95 34.82
CA MET A 1 9.72 9.65 34.45
C MET A 1 9.84 9.88 32.94
N PRO A 2 10.62 10.86 32.46
CA PRO A 2 10.67 11.16 31.03
C PRO A 2 11.72 10.30 30.34
N LYS A 3 11.33 9.62 29.26
CA LYS A 3 12.25 8.92 28.37
C LYS A 3 12.91 9.92 27.42
N ILE A 4 14.23 9.83 27.47
CA ILE A 4 15.27 10.56 26.77
C ILE A 4 15.16 10.42 25.25
N ALA A 5 15.38 11.55 24.59
CA ALA A 5 15.81 11.81 23.22
C ALA A 5 16.21 10.60 22.34
N ARG A 6 15.57 10.51 21.16
CA ARG A 6 16.21 9.94 19.96
C ARG A 6 16.51 11.06 18.96
N GLN A 7 17.76 11.10 18.56
CA GLN A 7 18.40 12.12 17.75
C GLN A 7 17.81 12.19 16.34
N THR A 8 17.43 13.39 15.95
CA THR A 8 17.24 13.84 14.58
C THR A 8 18.59 13.80 13.85
N PHE A 9 18.77 12.87 12.91
CA PHE A 9 19.84 12.98 11.91
C PHE A 9 19.32 13.90 10.81
N GLN A 10 19.57 15.19 10.93
CA GLN A 10 19.35 16.13 9.85
C GLN A 10 20.47 16.02 8.83
N ILE A 11 20.10 15.62 7.61
CA ILE A 11 20.93 15.77 6.42
C ILE A 11 21.08 17.28 6.16
N THR A 12 22.29 17.76 6.39
CA THR A 12 22.74 19.05 5.89
C THR A 12 23.15 18.87 4.44
N LEU A 13 22.44 19.49 3.52
CA LEU A 13 23.00 19.80 2.20
C LEU A 13 22.61 21.23 1.79
N LEU A 14 23.66 22.04 1.55
CA LEU A 14 23.71 23.34 0.89
C LEU A 14 23.40 24.62 1.72
N ILE A 15 24.30 24.92 2.67
CA ILE A 15 25.07 26.18 2.64
C ILE A 15 26.54 25.80 2.90
N GLY A 16 27.33 25.65 1.84
CA GLY A 16 28.74 25.24 1.99
C GLY A 16 29.44 24.80 0.71
N ILE A 17 29.32 25.54 -0.40
CA ILE A 17 30.31 25.50 -1.47
C ILE A 17 30.82 26.93 -1.70
N ALA A 18 31.72 27.33 -0.83
CA ALA A 18 32.83 28.23 -1.13
C ALA A 18 34.01 27.81 -0.22
N LEU A 19 35.11 27.40 -0.84
CA LEU A 19 36.40 26.98 -0.26
C LEU A 19 36.45 25.63 0.48
N ASN A 20 36.72 24.55 -0.27
CA ASN A 20 37.92 23.68 -0.10
C ASN A 20 37.73 22.33 -0.81
N THR A 21 38.05 22.24 -2.11
CA THR A 21 38.66 21.01 -2.67
C THR A 21 39.35 21.31 -4.01
N VAL A 22 40.54 21.90 -3.92
CA VAL A 22 41.65 21.55 -4.82
C VAL A 22 42.55 20.66 -3.96
N VAL A 23 43.02 19.53 -4.53
CA VAL A 23 43.82 18.46 -3.89
C VAL A 23 43.01 17.33 -3.24
N ALA A 24 42.39 16.47 -4.07
CA ALA A 24 42.26 15.03 -3.84
C ALA A 24 41.78 14.30 -5.11
N LEU A 25 42.45 14.54 -6.24
CA LEU A 25 42.28 13.77 -7.48
C LEU A 25 43.65 13.33 -7.97
N ALA A 26 44.17 12.28 -7.33
CA ALA A 26 45.14 11.37 -7.93
C ALA A 26 45.09 10.08 -7.10
N GLN A 27 44.90 8.95 -7.80
CA GLN A 27 44.93 7.57 -7.30
C GLN A 27 43.63 7.01 -6.70
N ARG A 28 42.73 6.56 -7.57
CA ARG A 28 42.00 5.30 -7.34
C ARG A 28 41.92 4.50 -8.63
N GLN A 29 42.50 3.30 -8.59
CA GLN A 29 42.30 2.23 -9.56
C GLN A 29 40.90 1.61 -9.37
N PRO A 30 40.34 0.94 -10.39
CA PRO A 30 39.03 0.29 -10.28
C PRO A 30 39.11 -0.92 -9.32
N PRO A 31 38.12 -1.14 -8.43
CA PRO A 31 38.10 -2.35 -7.63
C PRO A 31 37.59 -3.53 -8.45
N PHE A 32 38.35 -4.62 -8.33
CA PHE A 32 37.96 -5.99 -8.62
C PHE A 32 36.68 -6.37 -7.88
N PHE A 33 35.87 -7.21 -8.52
CA PHE A 33 34.81 -7.99 -7.86
C PHE A 33 35.46 -8.94 -6.85
N ASP A 34 35.01 -8.87 -5.59
CA ASP A 34 35.17 -9.97 -4.64
C ASP A 34 33.84 -10.16 -3.91
N GLU A 35 33.26 -11.34 -4.11
CA GLU A 35 32.02 -11.80 -3.51
C GLU A 35 32.26 -12.12 -2.02
N ALA A 36 31.64 -11.36 -1.14
CA ALA A 36 31.46 -11.75 0.26
C ALA A 36 30.11 -11.20 0.75
N HIS A 37 29.08 -12.04 0.65
CA HIS A 37 27.81 -11.79 1.33
C HIS A 37 27.99 -11.90 2.85
N PRO A 38 27.53 -10.94 3.65
CA PRO A 38 27.42 -11.15 5.09
C PRO A 38 26.28 -12.15 5.34
N GLU A 39 26.58 -13.20 6.11
CA GLU A 39 25.60 -14.14 6.64
C GLU A 39 24.51 -13.37 7.39
N ILE A 40 23.31 -13.34 6.79
CA ILE A 40 22.09 -12.87 7.44
C ILE A 40 21.73 -13.91 8.49
N PRO A 41 21.46 -13.52 9.76
CA PRO A 41 21.00 -14.46 10.75
C PRO A 41 19.68 -15.07 10.29
N ILE A 42 19.71 -16.37 10.05
CA ILE A 42 18.52 -17.21 9.83
C ILE A 42 17.64 -17.02 11.06
N ILE A 43 16.55 -16.26 10.91
CA ILE A 43 15.46 -16.25 11.87
C ILE A 43 14.87 -17.66 11.78
N VAL A 44 15.04 -18.42 12.87
CA VAL A 44 14.49 -19.76 13.02
C VAL A 44 12.98 -19.64 12.93
N ASP A 45 12.40 -20.27 11.91
CA ASP A 45 10.96 -20.47 11.74
C ASP A 45 10.32 -20.90 13.06
N THR A 46 9.51 -20.03 13.64
CA THR A 46 8.47 -20.45 14.58
C THR A 46 7.31 -21.00 13.75
N PRO A 47 6.87 -22.26 13.96
CA PRO A 47 5.87 -22.89 13.12
C PRO A 47 4.47 -22.39 13.51
N TYR A 48 4.00 -21.33 12.86
CA TYR A 48 2.58 -20.97 12.85
C TYR A 48 2.00 -20.79 11.44
N THR A 49 2.72 -21.22 10.40
CA THR A 49 2.16 -21.50 9.08
C THR A 49 1.76 -22.97 9.00
N TYR A 50 0.67 -23.30 9.70
CA TYR A 50 -0.09 -24.51 9.46
C TYR A 50 -1.56 -24.08 9.34
N PHE A 51 -1.89 -23.41 8.24
CA PHE A 51 -3.26 -23.40 7.73
C PHE A 51 -3.59 -24.84 7.38
N MET A 52 -4.13 -25.53 8.38
CA MET A 52 -4.56 -26.90 8.27
C MET A 52 -5.68 -26.94 7.23
N SER A 53 -5.41 -27.46 6.04
CA SER A 53 -6.43 -28.23 5.31
C SER A 53 -6.66 -29.52 6.10
N LYS A 54 -7.24 -29.39 7.30
CA LYS A 54 -7.48 -30.51 8.20
C LYS A 54 -8.72 -31.23 7.70
N ILE A 55 -8.52 -32.51 7.42
CA ILE A 55 -9.56 -33.50 7.19
C ILE A 55 -10.50 -33.44 8.41
N HIS A 56 -11.76 -33.10 8.18
CA HIS A 56 -12.85 -33.18 9.15
C HIS A 56 -12.77 -34.49 9.92
N SER A 57 -12.77 -34.41 11.26
CA SER A 57 -12.65 -35.60 12.13
C SER A 57 -13.99 -36.15 12.60
N GLY A 58 -15.09 -35.54 12.19
CA GLY A 58 -16.43 -35.82 12.69
C GLY A 58 -17.18 -36.94 11.99
N SER A 59 -18.37 -37.19 12.52
CA SER A 59 -19.29 -38.25 12.07
C SER A 59 -20.46 -37.70 11.26
N GLY A 60 -20.57 -36.37 11.16
CA GLY A 60 -21.58 -35.71 10.34
C GLY A 60 -21.29 -35.82 8.85
N PRO A 61 -22.34 -35.92 8.00
CA PRO A 61 -22.16 -36.01 6.55
C PRO A 61 -21.97 -34.63 5.87
N ILE A 62 -22.02 -33.53 6.62
CA ILE A 62 -22.12 -32.16 6.07
C ILE A 62 -20.85 -31.38 6.42
N TRP A 63 -19.90 -31.28 5.48
CA TRP A 63 -18.71 -30.45 5.64
C TRP A 63 -18.80 -29.15 4.83
N GLN A 64 -18.29 -28.06 5.40
CA GLN A 64 -18.53 -26.70 4.91
C GLN A 64 -17.33 -25.96 4.31
N GLY A 65 -16.27 -26.70 4.00
CA GLY A 65 -15.10 -26.15 3.29
C GLY A 65 -14.01 -25.66 4.23
N GLN A 66 -13.20 -24.72 3.76
CA GLN A 66 -12.02 -24.25 4.47
C GLN A 66 -12.33 -22.99 5.29
N ALA A 67 -11.63 -22.83 6.41
CA ALA A 67 -11.62 -21.57 7.15
C ALA A 67 -10.91 -20.48 6.33
N SER A 68 -11.30 -19.23 6.53
CA SER A 68 -10.65 -18.04 5.98
C SER A 68 -10.59 -16.95 7.07
N ASP A 69 -10.08 -15.77 6.72
CA ASP A 69 -10.08 -14.62 7.63
C ASP A 69 -11.49 -14.02 7.89
N VAL A 70 -12.51 -14.47 7.15
CA VAL A 70 -13.92 -14.12 7.34
C VAL A 70 -14.84 -15.30 7.60
N LYS A 71 -14.31 -16.53 7.63
CA LYS A 71 -15.03 -17.77 8.00
C LYS A 71 -14.25 -18.57 9.04
N PHE A 72 -14.78 -18.64 10.25
CA PHE A 72 -14.16 -19.30 11.39
C PHE A 72 -14.91 -20.58 11.73
N ILE A 73 -14.20 -21.70 11.86
CA ILE A 73 -14.79 -23.03 12.07
C ILE A 73 -14.23 -23.65 13.36
N ALA A 74 -15.12 -24.09 14.25
CA ALA A 74 -14.79 -24.99 15.35
C ALA A 74 -15.29 -26.40 15.01
N ASP A 75 -14.35 -27.30 14.73
CA ASP A 75 -14.55 -28.74 14.44
C ASP A 75 -13.92 -29.60 15.55
N ARG A 76 -13.60 -28.99 16.70
CA ARG A 76 -12.97 -29.63 17.85
C ARG A 76 -13.39 -28.93 19.13
N GLY A 77 -13.73 -29.72 20.14
CA GLY A 77 -14.12 -29.22 21.45
C GLY A 77 -14.48 -30.38 22.36
N ALA A 78 -14.65 -30.11 23.66
CA ALA A 78 -15.06 -31.15 24.61
C ALA A 78 -16.49 -31.67 24.33
N THR A 79 -17.27 -30.93 23.53
CA THR A 79 -18.69 -31.16 23.28
C THR A 79 -19.03 -31.19 21.79
N LEU A 80 -18.01 -31.21 20.92
CA LEU A 80 -18.14 -31.39 19.48
C LEU A 80 -17.70 -32.81 19.12
N ASP A 81 -18.29 -33.40 18.09
CA ASP A 81 -18.04 -34.78 17.66
C ASP A 81 -18.21 -35.82 18.78
N THR A 82 -19.07 -35.54 19.76
CA THR A 82 -19.34 -36.44 20.87
C THR A 82 -20.54 -37.33 20.59
N HIS A 83 -20.77 -38.31 21.47
CA HIS A 83 -22.04 -39.02 21.48
C HIS A 83 -23.22 -38.05 21.73
N CYS A 84 -24.43 -38.53 21.44
CA CYS A 84 -25.67 -37.80 21.70
C CYS A 84 -25.78 -37.46 23.18
N ARG A 85 -25.78 -36.17 23.50
CA ARG A 85 -25.63 -35.66 24.86
C ARG A 85 -26.98 -35.28 25.45
N PHE A 86 -27.27 -35.77 26.65
CA PHE A 86 -28.50 -35.47 27.37
C PHE A 86 -28.35 -34.23 28.26
N ARG A 87 -29.47 -33.59 28.60
CA ARG A 87 -29.48 -32.40 29.48
C ARG A 87 -28.76 -32.60 30.82
N ASN A 88 -28.86 -33.78 31.44
CA ASN A 88 -28.21 -34.08 32.72
C ASN A 88 -26.68 -34.24 32.60
N GLU A 89 -26.14 -34.36 31.39
CA GLU A 89 -24.70 -34.35 31.10
C GLU A 89 -24.15 -32.92 30.96
N GLY A 90 -25.01 -31.90 31.01
CA GLY A 90 -24.67 -30.49 30.87
C GLY A 90 -24.91 -29.94 29.47
N GLN A 91 -24.80 -28.61 29.35
CA GLN A 91 -24.95 -27.91 28.07
C GLN A 91 -23.78 -28.17 27.11
N ILE A 92 -24.03 -28.00 25.82
CA ILE A 92 -23.00 -28.02 24.79
C ILE A 92 -22.42 -26.60 24.70
N GLU A 93 -21.10 -26.49 24.79
CA GLU A 93 -20.38 -25.21 24.74
C GLU A 93 -19.34 -25.26 23.62
N ILE A 94 -19.49 -24.36 22.66
CA ILE A 94 -18.62 -24.28 21.50
C ILE A 94 -17.97 -22.92 21.49
N GLU A 95 -16.64 -22.90 21.47
CA GLU A 95 -15.86 -21.68 21.38
C GLU A 95 -15.32 -21.51 19.97
N ILE A 96 -15.67 -20.40 19.32
CA ILE A 96 -15.15 -20.02 18.00
C ILE A 96 -14.23 -18.80 18.18
N PRO A 97 -12.90 -18.99 18.04
CA PRO A 97 -11.95 -17.88 18.08
C PRO A 97 -12.02 -17.08 16.77
N ILE A 98 -12.31 -15.79 16.86
CA ILE A 98 -12.17 -14.85 15.73
C ILE A 98 -10.80 -14.17 15.84
N THR A 99 -9.99 -14.28 14.79
CA THR A 99 -8.62 -13.70 14.72
C THR A 99 -8.54 -12.44 13.87
N ARG A 100 -9.59 -12.13 13.10
CA ARG A 100 -9.63 -10.98 12.19
C ARG A 100 -10.00 -9.68 12.91
N VAL A 101 -9.14 -8.68 12.77
CA VAL A 101 -9.43 -7.31 13.21
C VAL A 101 -10.40 -6.69 12.20
N VAL A 102 -11.52 -6.16 12.69
CA VAL A 102 -12.54 -5.49 11.85
C VAL A 102 -12.60 -3.98 12.11
N GLY A 103 -12.21 -3.54 13.30
CA GLY A 103 -12.27 -2.13 13.70
C GLY A 103 -11.86 -1.95 15.16
N GLU A 104 -12.11 -0.74 15.68
CA GLU A 104 -11.91 -0.45 17.10
C GLU A 104 -12.94 -1.19 17.97
N VAL A 105 -12.47 -1.82 19.04
CA VAL A 105 -13.28 -2.61 19.97
C VAL A 105 -13.22 -2.05 21.40
N ASP A 106 -14.29 -2.27 22.16
CA ASP A 106 -14.34 -1.99 23.59
C ASP A 106 -13.60 -3.06 24.43
N ASN A 107 -13.61 -2.91 25.76
CA ASN A 107 -12.97 -3.88 26.68
C ASN A 107 -13.59 -5.29 26.64
N ASN A 108 -14.76 -5.47 26.02
CA ASN A 108 -15.42 -6.76 25.85
C ASN A 108 -15.21 -7.34 24.42
N GLY A 109 -14.42 -6.66 23.59
CA GLY A 109 -14.20 -7.02 22.19
C GLY A 109 -15.34 -6.62 21.25
N LYS A 110 -16.31 -5.79 21.67
CA LYS A 110 -17.41 -5.34 20.80
C LYS A 110 -16.99 -4.14 19.97
N LEU A 111 -17.38 -4.11 18.70
CA LEU A 111 -17.09 -2.98 17.81
C LEU A 111 -17.74 -1.68 18.30
N ILE A 112 -16.93 -0.63 18.46
CA ILE A 112 -17.40 0.70 18.91
C ILE A 112 -18.20 1.41 17.81
N HIS A 113 -17.90 1.11 16.54
CA HIS A 113 -18.43 1.84 15.38
C HIS A 113 -19.16 0.95 14.36
N ALA A 114 -19.69 -0.19 14.79
CA ALA A 114 -20.39 -1.16 13.92
C ALA A 114 -21.40 -0.50 12.97
N GLN A 115 -22.34 0.29 13.49
CA GLN A 115 -23.39 0.95 12.71
C GLN A 115 -22.86 1.89 11.61
N LYS A 116 -21.71 2.53 11.82
CA LYS A 116 -21.08 3.39 10.81
C LYS A 116 -20.47 2.56 9.67
N LEU A 117 -19.84 1.43 10.01
CA LEU A 117 -19.26 0.50 9.04
C LEU A 117 -20.37 -0.14 8.19
N ILE A 118 -21.45 -0.63 8.83
CA ILE A 118 -22.63 -1.20 8.15
C ILE A 118 -23.25 -0.18 7.19
N LYS A 119 -23.53 1.05 7.66
CA LYS A 119 -24.14 2.11 6.85
C LYS A 119 -23.26 2.51 5.65
N SER A 120 -21.94 2.37 5.79
CA SER A 120 -20.99 2.67 4.72
C SER A 120 -20.78 1.49 3.76
N GLY A 121 -21.42 0.33 4.02
CA GLY A 121 -21.27 -0.87 3.22
C GLY A 121 -19.91 -1.55 3.39
N LEU A 122 -19.22 -1.32 4.51
CA LEU A 122 -17.87 -1.83 4.79
C LEU A 122 -17.87 -3.09 5.68
N LEU A 123 -19.05 -3.48 6.19
CA LEU A 123 -19.26 -4.58 7.12
C LEU A 123 -20.71 -5.09 6.98
N SER A 124 -20.94 -6.40 6.98
CA SER A 124 -22.30 -6.96 7.04
C SER A 124 -22.97 -6.62 8.36
N SER A 125 -24.30 -6.41 8.33
CA SER A 125 -25.08 -6.15 9.56
C SER A 125 -25.19 -7.38 10.47
N THR A 126 -24.94 -8.57 9.93
CA THR A 126 -25.06 -9.83 10.65
C THR A 126 -23.88 -10.76 10.34
N VAL A 127 -23.65 -11.69 11.27
CA VAL A 127 -22.82 -12.88 11.11
C VAL A 127 -23.75 -14.08 10.92
N SER A 128 -23.43 -14.94 9.97
CA SER A 128 -24.10 -16.23 9.81
C SER A 128 -23.46 -17.24 10.75
N LEU A 129 -24.27 -17.85 11.62
CA LEU A 129 -23.88 -19.00 12.41
C LEU A 129 -24.50 -20.25 11.80
N GLU A 130 -23.66 -21.24 11.52
CA GLU A 130 -24.05 -22.51 10.94
C GLU A 130 -23.63 -23.66 11.84
N ILE A 131 -24.56 -24.57 12.15
CA ILE A 131 -24.32 -25.68 13.08
C ILE A 131 -25.09 -26.93 12.60
N PRO A 132 -24.43 -28.03 12.19
CA PRO A 132 -25.09 -29.31 11.98
C PRO A 132 -25.39 -29.94 13.33
N ILE A 133 -26.65 -30.29 13.52
CA ILE A 133 -27.16 -30.89 14.74
C ILE A 133 -27.76 -32.24 14.42
N TYR A 134 -27.60 -33.21 15.31
CA TYR A 134 -28.22 -34.53 15.23
C TYR A 134 -29.29 -34.67 16.31
N ASP A 135 -30.43 -35.25 15.94
CA ASP A 135 -31.49 -35.70 16.88
C ASP A 135 -32.13 -34.52 17.63
N VAL A 136 -33.13 -33.87 17.00
CA VAL A 136 -33.93 -32.81 17.65
C VAL A 136 -35.42 -33.08 17.39
N ASP A 137 -36.11 -33.64 18.38
CA ASP A 137 -37.44 -34.22 18.25
C ASP A 137 -38.60 -33.24 18.51
N LEU A 138 -38.79 -32.29 17.58
CA LEU A 138 -39.87 -31.31 17.68
C LEU A 138 -41.28 -31.94 17.59
N PRO A 139 -42.29 -31.46 18.36
CA PRO A 139 -42.22 -30.41 19.37
C PRO A 139 -42.00 -30.95 20.80
N LYS A 140 -41.50 -32.19 20.95
CA LYS A 140 -41.32 -32.85 22.26
C LYS A 140 -40.01 -32.46 22.94
N GLU A 141 -39.04 -32.07 22.14
CA GLU A 141 -37.75 -31.51 22.53
C GLU A 141 -37.71 -30.03 22.13
N ILE A 142 -37.06 -29.19 22.96
CA ILE A 142 -36.71 -27.81 22.60
C ILE A 142 -35.30 -27.56 23.08
N ASP A 143 -34.40 -27.36 22.13
CA ASP A 143 -33.01 -27.03 22.39
C ASP A 143 -32.76 -25.56 22.08
N GLU A 144 -32.47 -24.77 23.12
CA GLU A 144 -32.27 -23.33 22.97
C GLU A 144 -30.81 -23.03 22.58
N VAL A 145 -30.61 -22.21 21.55
CA VAL A 145 -29.30 -21.71 21.13
C VAL A 145 -29.05 -20.31 21.69
N TRP A 146 -27.90 -20.14 22.33
CA TRP A 146 -27.43 -18.88 22.88
C TRP A 146 -26.08 -18.52 22.30
N PHE A 147 -25.86 -17.24 22.00
CA PHE A 147 -24.60 -16.71 21.50
C PHE A 147 -24.12 -15.57 22.39
N ASN A 148 -22.93 -15.73 22.97
CA ASN A 148 -22.38 -14.79 23.96
C ASN A 148 -23.38 -14.42 25.06
N GLY A 149 -24.21 -15.39 25.49
CA GLY A 149 -25.24 -15.21 26.52
C GLY A 149 -26.56 -14.57 26.03
N VAL A 150 -26.73 -14.36 24.72
CA VAL A 150 -27.98 -13.85 24.13
C VAL A 150 -28.71 -14.99 23.41
N HIS A 151 -30.00 -15.17 23.69
CA HIS A 151 -30.83 -16.19 23.04
C HIS A 151 -31.02 -15.87 21.55
N LEU A 152 -30.74 -16.83 20.67
CA LEU A 152 -30.91 -16.71 19.23
C LEU A 152 -32.22 -17.34 18.72
N GLY A 153 -32.64 -18.44 19.33
CA GLY A 153 -33.78 -19.25 18.92
C GLY A 153 -33.56 -20.72 19.24
N ASP A 154 -34.47 -21.56 18.77
CA ASP A 154 -34.48 -23.00 19.04
C ASP A 154 -33.90 -23.78 17.86
N LEU A 155 -33.30 -24.93 18.12
CA LEU A 155 -32.85 -25.85 17.08
C LEU A 155 -34.03 -26.50 16.34
N MET A 156 -33.81 -26.82 15.07
CA MET A 156 -34.70 -27.59 14.22
C MET A 156 -34.03 -28.91 13.82
N GLY A 157 -34.81 -29.97 13.69
CA GLY A 157 -34.32 -31.31 13.35
C GLY A 157 -35.41 -32.36 13.36
N GLY A 158 -35.00 -33.62 13.47
CA GLY A 158 -35.87 -34.76 13.74
C GLY A 158 -35.10 -35.98 14.27
N ASP A 159 -35.87 -36.99 14.70
CA ASP A 159 -35.39 -38.28 15.22
C ASP A 159 -34.31 -38.91 14.33
N GLY A 160 -33.12 -39.05 14.87
CA GLY A 160 -32.01 -39.78 14.27
C GLY A 160 -31.49 -39.21 12.95
N ILE A 161 -31.70 -37.91 12.67
CA ILE A 161 -31.19 -37.25 11.46
C ILE A 161 -30.30 -36.06 11.78
N TRP A 162 -29.34 -35.80 10.88
CA TRP A 162 -28.52 -34.59 10.89
C TRP A 162 -29.23 -33.47 10.12
N GLU A 163 -29.37 -32.29 10.73
CA GLU A 163 -29.92 -31.09 10.11
C GLU A 163 -29.01 -29.87 10.34
N LEU A 164 -28.81 -29.09 9.27
CA LEU A 164 -27.98 -27.89 9.31
C LEU A 164 -28.80 -26.67 9.73
N ASN A 165 -28.58 -26.22 10.96
CA ASN A 165 -29.24 -25.05 11.52
C ASN A 165 -28.48 -23.77 11.17
N ARG A 166 -29.23 -22.66 11.02
CA ARG A 166 -28.71 -21.34 10.62
C ARG A 166 -29.30 -20.23 11.46
N PHE A 167 -28.42 -19.38 11.99
CA PHE A 167 -28.82 -18.22 12.76
C PHE A 167 -28.15 -16.95 12.21
N ALA A 168 -28.91 -15.85 12.17
CA ALA A 168 -28.39 -14.54 11.85
C ALA A 168 -28.14 -13.75 13.15
N ILE A 169 -26.87 -13.48 13.44
CA ILE A 169 -26.45 -12.80 14.67
C ILE A 169 -26.16 -11.33 14.34
N PRO A 170 -26.75 -10.35 15.02
CA PRO A 170 -26.35 -8.95 14.85
C PRO A 170 -24.84 -8.77 15.12
N ILE A 171 -24.14 -8.09 14.21
CA ILE A 171 -22.67 -7.95 14.27
C ILE A 171 -22.19 -7.29 15.57
N GLU A 172 -23.02 -6.47 16.20
CA GLU A 172 -22.77 -5.83 17.51
C GLU A 172 -22.67 -6.84 18.66
N GLN A 173 -23.22 -8.05 18.49
CA GLN A 173 -23.15 -9.12 19.47
C GLN A 173 -21.91 -10.00 19.29
N VAL A 174 -21.09 -9.78 18.27
CA VAL A 174 -19.86 -10.54 18.02
C VAL A 174 -18.67 -9.86 18.68
N LYS A 175 -17.75 -10.66 19.21
CA LYS A 175 -16.47 -10.19 19.76
C LYS A 175 -15.39 -10.30 18.70
N PHE A 176 -14.61 -9.25 18.55
CA PHE A 176 -13.48 -9.12 17.63
C PHE A 176 -12.19 -8.82 18.41
N PRO A 177 -11.04 -9.25 17.89
CA PRO A 177 -9.75 -8.97 18.50
C PRO A 177 -9.33 -7.51 18.24
N GLN A 178 -8.47 -7.00 19.11
CA GLN A 178 -7.76 -5.75 18.85
C GLN A 178 -6.50 -6.02 18.02
N ARG A 179 -6.13 -5.07 17.15
CA ARG A 179 -4.89 -5.14 16.37
C ARG A 179 -3.67 -5.25 17.29
N ASN A 180 -2.76 -6.16 16.94
CA ASN A 180 -1.45 -6.28 17.56
C ASN A 180 -0.38 -5.82 16.55
N HIS A 181 0.14 -4.60 16.69
CA HIS A 181 1.13 -4.07 15.73
C HIS A 181 2.46 -4.85 15.66
N THR A 182 2.68 -5.81 16.56
CA THR A 182 3.93 -6.60 16.65
C THR A 182 3.75 -8.08 16.33
N GLY A 183 2.57 -8.51 15.90
CA GLY A 183 2.32 -9.91 15.55
C GLY A 183 0.83 -10.21 15.45
N VAL A 184 0.48 -11.49 15.52
CA VAL A 184 -0.91 -11.93 15.37
C VAL A 184 -1.82 -11.33 16.48
N PRO A 185 -3.04 -10.86 16.14
CA PRO A 185 -4.04 -10.47 17.12
C PRO A 185 -4.35 -11.59 18.11
N GLN A 186 -4.56 -11.24 19.38
CA GLN A 186 -5.07 -12.21 20.35
C GLN A 186 -6.51 -12.57 19.99
N PRO A 187 -6.84 -13.85 19.75
CA PRO A 187 -8.17 -14.23 19.29
C PRO A 187 -9.28 -13.81 20.26
N ALA A 188 -10.39 -13.32 19.72
CA ALA A 188 -11.60 -13.03 20.49
C ALA A 188 -12.53 -14.25 20.50
N ILE A 189 -12.75 -14.80 21.69
CA ILE A 189 -13.56 -16.00 21.88
C ILE A 189 -15.04 -15.67 21.89
N ASN A 190 -15.77 -16.19 20.90
CA ASN A 190 -17.22 -16.17 20.85
C ASN A 190 -17.78 -17.52 21.29
N THR A 191 -18.71 -17.51 22.23
CA THR A 191 -19.24 -18.74 22.84
C THR A 191 -20.66 -19.00 22.34
N ILE A 192 -20.89 -20.19 21.82
CA ILE A 192 -22.21 -20.74 21.53
C ILE A 192 -22.55 -21.72 22.66
N THR A 193 -23.76 -21.60 23.18
CA THR A 193 -24.27 -22.50 24.21
C THR A 193 -25.59 -23.08 23.73
N ILE A 194 -25.70 -24.41 23.73
CA ILE A 194 -26.95 -25.12 23.43
C ILE A 194 -27.44 -25.75 24.72
N LYS A 195 -28.64 -25.34 25.14
CA LYS A 195 -29.34 -25.95 26.27
C LYS A 195 -30.26 -27.03 25.75
N ILE A 196 -29.97 -28.26 26.13
CA ILE A 196 -30.67 -29.46 25.65
C ILE A 196 -31.97 -29.64 26.44
N ASP A 197 -33.04 -29.99 25.75
CA ASP A 197 -34.33 -30.43 26.27
C ASP A 197 -34.86 -29.54 27.39
N THR A 198 -35.10 -28.27 27.06
CA THR A 198 -35.50 -27.24 28.03
C THR A 198 -36.94 -27.38 28.54
N ILE A 199 -37.76 -28.20 27.88
CA ILE A 199 -39.18 -28.37 28.21
C ILE A 199 -39.51 -29.66 28.97
N SER A 200 -38.75 -30.74 28.81
CA SER A 200 -39.04 -32.00 29.52
C SER A 200 -38.56 -31.93 30.97
N THR A 201 -39.18 -32.67 31.89
CA THR A 201 -38.68 -32.77 33.28
C THR A 201 -37.65 -33.87 33.46
N GLU A 202 -37.64 -34.85 32.57
CA GLU A 202 -36.69 -35.96 32.53
C GLU A 202 -35.71 -35.76 31.36
N PRO A 203 -34.46 -36.26 31.44
CA PRO A 203 -33.49 -36.19 30.34
C PRO A 203 -33.82 -37.25 29.29
N THR A 204 -34.92 -37.07 28.55
CA THR A 204 -35.42 -38.06 27.59
C THR A 204 -34.83 -37.88 26.20
N TRP A 205 -34.42 -36.67 25.86
CA TRP A 205 -33.88 -36.32 24.56
C TRP A 205 -32.41 -35.91 24.67
N CYS A 206 -31.68 -36.14 23.59
CA CYS A 206 -30.27 -35.84 23.49
C CYS A 206 -29.99 -35.23 22.13
N THR A 207 -28.94 -34.42 22.05
CA THR A 207 -28.50 -33.83 20.79
C THR A 207 -26.98 -33.97 20.63
N SER A 208 -26.49 -33.94 19.40
CA SER A 208 -25.05 -33.86 19.11
C SER A 208 -24.74 -32.78 18.09
N VAL A 209 -23.52 -32.24 18.17
CA VAL A 209 -23.01 -31.21 17.26
C VAL A 209 -21.73 -31.69 16.62
N ASP A 210 -21.67 -31.58 15.30
CA ASP A 210 -20.50 -31.94 14.50
C ASP A 210 -19.47 -30.80 14.56
N TRP A 211 -19.81 -29.64 13.98
CA TRP A 211 -18.99 -28.43 14.00
C TRP A 211 -19.86 -27.17 14.13
N ALA A 212 -19.24 -26.02 14.32
CA ALA A 212 -19.92 -24.73 14.20
C ALA A 212 -19.07 -23.73 13.41
N ALA A 213 -19.70 -22.91 12.58
CA ALA A 213 -19.01 -21.89 11.79
C ALA A 213 -19.66 -20.52 11.93
N LEU A 214 -18.81 -19.49 12.04
CA LEU A 214 -19.20 -18.08 11.91
C LEU A 214 -18.66 -17.53 10.60
N SER A 215 -19.50 -16.85 9.83
CA SER A 215 -19.07 -16.12 8.64
C SER A 215 -19.69 -14.74 8.54
N PHE A 216 -18.92 -13.77 8.06
CA PHE A 216 -19.36 -12.38 7.85
C PHE A 216 -18.65 -11.76 6.66
N LYS A 217 -19.04 -10.53 6.30
CA LYS A 217 -18.43 -9.78 5.20
C LYS A 217 -17.79 -8.52 5.74
N THR A 218 -16.55 -8.22 5.37
CA THR A 218 -15.84 -7.01 5.80
C THR A 218 -14.86 -6.57 4.72
N MET A 219 -14.49 -5.28 4.71
CA MET A 219 -13.42 -4.80 3.85
C MET A 219 -12.02 -5.18 4.38
N SER A 220 -11.10 -5.44 3.46
CA SER A 220 -9.70 -5.75 3.72
C SER A 220 -8.87 -4.52 4.08
N PRO A 221 -7.77 -4.67 4.84
CA PRO A 221 -6.97 -3.55 5.30
C PRO A 221 -6.27 -2.84 4.13
N ILE A 222 -6.01 -1.55 4.33
CA ILE A 222 -5.35 -0.68 3.35
C ILE A 222 -3.90 -0.44 3.79
N ILE A 223 -2.93 -0.77 2.95
CA ILE A 223 -1.51 -0.47 3.21
C ILE A 223 -1.09 0.71 2.35
N LEU A 224 -0.64 1.78 3.02
CA LEU A 224 -0.14 3.00 2.40
C LEU A 224 1.40 2.94 2.35
N ILE A 225 1.98 3.15 1.18
CA ILE A 225 3.44 3.14 0.98
C ILE A 225 3.85 4.42 0.25
N GLN A 226 4.52 5.29 0.99
CA GLN A 226 5.09 6.54 0.48
C GLN A 226 6.48 6.31 -0.13
N ASP A 227 6.93 7.30 -0.92
CA ASP A 227 8.29 7.31 -1.47
C ASP A 227 9.35 7.26 -0.36
N SER A 228 10.51 6.73 -0.69
CA SER A 228 11.63 6.48 0.22
C SER A 228 12.39 7.71 0.72
N ASP A 229 12.10 8.88 0.14
CA ASP A 229 12.58 10.18 0.63
C ASP A 229 11.54 10.91 1.52
N LEU A 230 10.40 10.27 1.81
CA LEU A 230 9.31 10.82 2.62
C LEU A 230 9.19 10.10 3.96
N ASP A 231 8.70 10.81 4.97
CA ASP A 231 8.44 10.22 6.29
C ASP A 231 7.07 9.52 6.37
N GLU A 232 6.87 8.74 7.43
CA GLU A 232 5.62 8.01 7.71
C GLU A 232 4.39 8.92 7.86
N ASP A 233 4.58 10.23 8.07
CA ASP A 233 3.51 11.20 8.25
C ASP A 233 3.01 11.79 6.92
N PHE A 234 3.62 11.47 5.78
CA PHE A 234 3.24 12.01 4.46
C PHE A 234 1.73 11.94 4.18
N PHE A 235 1.12 10.76 4.24
CA PHE A 235 -0.32 10.59 4.00
C PHE A 235 -1.20 11.26 5.07
N ASN A 236 -0.72 11.39 6.31
CA ASN A 236 -1.43 12.09 7.37
C ASN A 236 -1.45 13.60 7.11
N ARG A 237 -0.29 14.15 6.75
CA ARG A 237 -0.06 15.58 6.53
C ARG A 237 -0.99 16.14 5.45
N TYR A 238 -1.21 15.39 4.38
CA TYR A 238 -2.10 15.77 3.29
C TYR A 238 -3.56 15.35 3.50
N GLY A 239 -3.86 14.66 4.60
CA GLY A 239 -5.23 14.33 5.00
C GLY A 239 -5.80 13.10 4.31
N PHE A 240 -4.99 12.29 3.63
CA PHE A 240 -5.42 11.00 3.07
C PHE A 240 -5.96 10.09 4.17
N THR A 241 -5.15 9.87 5.22
CA THR A 241 -5.51 8.99 6.33
C THR A 241 -6.70 9.52 7.12
N LYS A 242 -6.90 10.84 7.16
CA LYS A 242 -8.07 11.46 7.79
C LYS A 242 -9.37 10.99 7.14
N VAL A 243 -9.39 10.80 5.82
CA VAL A 243 -10.56 10.25 5.13
C VAL A 243 -10.80 8.81 5.54
N LEU A 244 -9.74 7.99 5.62
CA LEU A 244 -9.83 6.59 6.06
C LEU A 244 -10.31 6.48 7.52
N GLN A 245 -9.74 7.29 8.41
CA GLN A 245 -10.11 7.38 9.83
C GLN A 245 -11.57 7.80 10.03
N GLN A 246 -12.04 8.80 9.27
CA GLN A 246 -13.45 9.23 9.30
C GLN A 246 -14.42 8.12 8.87
N LYS A 247 -13.95 7.18 8.05
CA LYS A 247 -14.71 6.00 7.62
C LYS A 247 -14.48 4.78 8.51
N HIS A 248 -13.63 4.90 9.53
CA HIS A 248 -13.24 3.80 10.43
C HIS A 248 -12.63 2.61 9.70
N LEU A 249 -11.96 2.88 8.56
CA LEU A 249 -11.25 1.85 7.81
C LEU A 249 -9.95 1.46 8.52
N LEU A 250 -9.62 0.18 8.43
CA LEU A 250 -8.34 -0.33 8.87
C LEU A 250 -7.27 0.00 7.83
N PHE A 251 -6.21 0.66 8.27
CA PHE A 251 -5.06 0.92 7.42
C PHE A 251 -3.75 0.86 8.21
N ASP A 252 -2.65 0.81 7.47
CA ASP A 252 -1.30 0.94 7.98
C ASP A 252 -0.45 1.79 7.04
N ASN A 253 0.34 2.70 7.61
CA ASN A 253 1.27 3.57 6.90
C ASN A 253 2.67 3.56 7.54
N SER A 254 3.02 2.46 8.21
CA SER A 254 4.28 2.32 8.97
C SER A 254 5.45 1.81 8.12
N ILE A 255 5.21 1.39 6.88
CA ILE A 255 6.28 1.01 5.97
C ILE A 255 7.07 2.26 5.60
N ASN A 256 8.32 2.32 6.05
CA ASN A 256 9.26 3.37 5.69
C ASN A 256 10.31 2.78 4.75
N MET A 257 10.25 3.18 3.49
CA MET A 257 11.15 2.68 2.44
C MET A 257 12.49 3.41 2.49
N ALA A 258 13.59 2.68 2.30
CA ALA A 258 14.91 3.30 2.18
C ALA A 258 15.16 3.75 0.73
N VAL A 259 15.97 4.79 0.56
CA VAL A 259 16.44 5.27 -0.76
C VAL A 259 17.23 4.14 -1.45
N ASN A 260 16.57 3.39 -2.31
CA ASN A 260 17.15 2.21 -2.94
C ASN A 260 16.56 1.90 -4.32
N THR A 261 17.05 0.84 -4.93
CA THR A 261 16.57 0.32 -6.22
C THR A 261 15.18 -0.29 -6.09
N ILE A 262 14.41 -0.31 -7.19
CA ILE A 262 13.09 -0.96 -7.29
C ILE A 262 13.16 -2.41 -6.83
N LYS A 263 14.21 -3.12 -7.26
CA LYS A 263 14.42 -4.53 -6.92
C LYS A 263 14.61 -4.75 -5.42
N ASP A 264 15.49 -3.97 -4.79
CA ASP A 264 15.74 -4.10 -3.36
C ASP A 264 14.52 -3.71 -2.54
N ASN A 265 13.80 -2.67 -2.98
CA ASN A 265 12.56 -2.24 -2.34
C ASN A 265 11.42 -3.27 -2.50
N GLY A 266 11.30 -3.94 -3.64
CA GLY A 266 10.40 -5.09 -3.80
C GLY A 266 10.69 -6.23 -2.82
N MET A 267 11.97 -6.50 -2.55
CA MET A 267 12.38 -7.48 -1.53
C MET A 267 12.07 -7.01 -0.10
N ILE A 268 12.21 -5.72 0.18
CA ILE A 268 11.78 -5.13 1.46
C ILE A 268 10.28 -5.38 1.66
N LEU A 269 9.45 -5.03 0.68
CA LEU A 269 8.00 -5.26 0.74
C LEU A 269 7.66 -6.75 0.94
N ASN A 270 8.38 -7.66 0.30
CA ASN A 270 8.23 -9.11 0.50
C ASN A 270 8.41 -9.54 1.97
N ASN A 271 9.32 -8.89 2.70
CA ASN A 271 9.59 -9.25 4.09
C ASN A 271 8.58 -8.61 5.07
N TYR A 272 8.08 -7.41 4.76
CA TYR A 272 7.19 -6.67 5.65
C TYR A 272 5.70 -6.99 5.45
N LEU A 273 5.22 -7.12 4.22
CA LEU A 273 3.79 -7.26 3.94
C LEU A 273 3.15 -8.49 4.62
N PRO A 274 3.72 -9.70 4.57
CA PRO A 274 3.14 -10.86 5.25
C PRO A 274 2.96 -10.64 6.75
N GLN A 275 4.00 -10.15 7.44
CA GLN A 275 3.96 -9.87 8.89
C GLN A 275 2.95 -8.77 9.22
N LEU A 276 2.87 -7.74 8.38
CA LEU A 276 1.94 -6.65 8.57
C LEU A 276 0.49 -7.12 8.45
N ILE A 277 0.23 -8.09 7.59
CA ILE A 277 -1.12 -8.60 7.32
C ILE A 277 -1.56 -9.59 8.38
N GLU A 278 -0.63 -10.41 8.87
CA GLU A 278 -0.81 -11.19 10.09
C GLU A 278 -1.22 -10.31 11.27
N SER A 279 -0.72 -9.06 11.36
CA SER A 279 -1.11 -8.09 12.41
C SER A 279 -2.60 -7.71 12.40
N PHE A 280 -3.27 -7.88 11.26
CA PHE A 280 -4.70 -7.70 11.10
C PHE A 280 -5.49 -9.01 11.19
N GLY A 281 -4.80 -10.16 11.23
CA GLY A 281 -5.40 -11.47 11.07
C GLY A 281 -6.18 -11.61 9.77
N ALA A 282 -5.71 -10.94 8.70
CA ALA A 282 -6.32 -10.92 7.37
C ALA A 282 -5.55 -11.82 6.41
N ASP A 283 -6.16 -12.20 5.29
CA ASP A 283 -5.49 -12.90 4.18
C ASP A 283 -5.49 -12.08 2.87
N SER A 284 -6.05 -10.88 2.89
CA SER A 284 -6.12 -10.00 1.73
C SER A 284 -5.93 -8.53 2.10
N ILE A 285 -5.47 -7.70 1.14
CA ILE A 285 -5.23 -6.25 1.32
C ILE A 285 -5.46 -5.43 0.06
N HIS A 286 -5.54 -4.11 0.25
CA HIS A 286 -5.35 -3.11 -0.79
C HIS A 286 -4.01 -2.36 -0.60
N LEU A 287 -3.28 -2.15 -1.69
CA LEU A 287 -2.10 -1.30 -1.73
C LEU A 287 -2.43 0.08 -2.31
N ILE A 288 -1.99 1.14 -1.63
CA ILE A 288 -1.96 2.51 -2.16
C ILE A 288 -0.53 3.00 -2.06
N VAL A 289 0.03 3.39 -3.19
CA VAL A 289 1.46 3.64 -3.34
C VAL A 289 1.70 4.97 -4.04
N HIS A 290 2.72 5.71 -3.62
CA HIS A 290 3.03 7.03 -4.15
C HIS A 290 4.39 7.03 -4.86
N SER A 291 4.51 7.77 -5.97
CA SER A 291 5.77 7.98 -6.69
C SER A 291 6.49 6.65 -7.01
N GLN A 292 7.79 6.53 -6.74
CA GLN A 292 8.58 5.32 -7.00
C GLN A 292 8.02 4.08 -6.32
N SER A 293 7.41 4.19 -5.13
CA SER A 293 6.90 3.02 -4.41
C SER A 293 5.82 2.27 -5.19
N GLY A 294 5.22 2.90 -6.20
CA GLY A 294 4.41 2.17 -7.16
C GLY A 294 5.19 1.19 -8.04
N LEU A 295 6.40 1.52 -8.47
CA LEU A 295 7.27 0.57 -9.17
C LEU A 295 7.78 -0.51 -8.22
N ASP A 296 8.14 -0.15 -6.98
CA ASP A 296 8.56 -1.09 -5.94
C ASP A 296 7.48 -2.14 -5.63
N ALA A 297 6.22 -1.70 -5.47
CA ALA A 297 5.10 -2.60 -5.24
C ALA A 297 4.76 -3.44 -6.47
N ARG A 298 4.95 -2.93 -7.69
CA ARG A 298 4.83 -3.76 -8.90
C ARG A 298 5.91 -4.84 -8.96
N GLU A 299 7.12 -4.55 -8.52
CA GLU A 299 8.19 -5.54 -8.40
C GLU A 299 7.83 -6.62 -7.37
N TYR A 300 7.28 -6.23 -6.22
CA TYR A 300 6.69 -7.16 -5.26
C TYR A 300 5.62 -8.06 -5.90
N LEU A 301 4.63 -7.46 -6.56
CA LEU A 301 3.51 -8.19 -7.17
C LEU A 301 3.97 -9.20 -8.23
N ALA A 302 4.95 -8.84 -9.07
CA ALA A 302 5.40 -9.69 -10.15
C ALA A 302 6.31 -10.85 -9.70
N ASN A 303 7.19 -10.62 -8.73
CA ASN A 303 8.27 -11.57 -8.41
C ASN A 303 8.10 -12.25 -7.04
N TYR A 304 7.29 -11.70 -6.14
CA TYR A 304 7.20 -12.14 -4.75
C TYR A 304 5.79 -12.56 -4.32
N GLN A 305 4.75 -11.79 -4.69
CA GLN A 305 3.36 -12.12 -4.31
C GLN A 305 2.93 -13.56 -4.69
N PRO A 306 3.33 -14.13 -5.85
CA PRO A 306 2.96 -15.52 -6.19
C PRO A 306 3.41 -16.56 -5.16
N GLN A 307 4.48 -16.28 -4.40
CA GLN A 307 4.98 -17.17 -3.34
C GLN A 307 4.11 -17.09 -2.07
N HIS A 308 3.27 -16.06 -1.94
CA HIS A 308 2.41 -15.81 -0.80
C HIS A 308 0.93 -16.00 -1.08
N HIS A 309 0.53 -16.38 -2.31
CA HIS A 309 -0.87 -16.41 -2.74
C HIS A 309 -1.81 -17.25 -1.86
N GLU A 310 -1.29 -18.25 -1.15
CA GLU A 310 -2.07 -19.08 -0.21
C GLU A 310 -2.43 -18.36 1.09
N ASN A 311 -1.64 -17.36 1.50
CA ASN A 311 -1.78 -16.66 2.79
C ASN A 311 -2.02 -15.15 2.63
N LEU A 312 -1.82 -14.62 1.42
CA LEU A 312 -1.89 -13.19 1.12
C LEU A 312 -2.28 -12.93 -0.35
N THR A 313 -3.45 -12.34 -0.52
CA THR A 313 -3.93 -11.78 -1.79
C THR A 313 -3.91 -10.25 -1.78
N VAL A 314 -3.31 -9.64 -2.81
CA VAL A 314 -3.48 -8.19 -3.05
C VAL A 314 -4.71 -8.00 -3.94
N LEU A 315 -5.82 -7.53 -3.37
CA LEU A 315 -7.08 -7.31 -4.09
C LEU A 315 -6.97 -6.14 -5.07
N SER A 316 -6.33 -5.05 -4.65
CA SER A 316 -6.05 -3.92 -5.54
C SER A 316 -4.70 -3.27 -5.28
N TYR A 317 -4.16 -2.70 -6.35
CA TYR A 317 -3.01 -1.81 -6.37
C TYR A 317 -3.46 -0.45 -6.90
N THR A 318 -3.18 0.63 -6.18
CA THR A 318 -3.51 2.00 -6.61
C THR A 318 -2.26 2.87 -6.56
N SER A 319 -1.76 3.31 -7.72
CA SER A 319 -0.62 4.22 -7.80
C SER A 319 -1.05 5.69 -7.84
N LEU A 320 -0.30 6.54 -7.13
CA LEU A 320 -0.47 7.99 -7.08
C LEU A 320 0.79 8.66 -7.64
N GLY A 321 0.70 9.20 -8.85
CA GLY A 321 1.84 9.88 -9.49
C GLY A 321 3.05 8.99 -9.76
N THR A 322 2.88 7.67 -9.89
CA THR A 322 4.02 6.75 -10.12
C THR A 322 4.53 6.86 -11.55
N PRO A 323 5.84 7.03 -11.80
CA PRO A 323 6.40 7.11 -13.16
C PRO A 323 6.44 5.73 -13.85
N HIS A 324 5.29 5.18 -14.26
CA HIS A 324 5.22 3.86 -14.90
C HIS A 324 5.98 3.78 -16.22
N ASN A 325 6.15 4.89 -16.93
CA ASN A 325 7.00 5.01 -18.12
C ASN A 325 8.28 5.83 -17.86
N GLY A 326 8.65 6.01 -16.60
CA GLY A 326 9.82 6.79 -16.19
C GLY A 326 9.58 8.29 -16.19
N SER A 327 10.65 9.02 -15.86
CA SER A 327 10.67 10.48 -15.81
C SER A 327 11.83 11.01 -16.64
N VAL A 328 11.55 11.97 -17.53
CA VAL A 328 12.60 12.66 -18.30
C VAL A 328 13.54 13.44 -17.39
N LEU A 329 13.04 13.92 -16.24
CA LEU A 329 13.88 14.56 -15.24
C LEU A 329 14.97 13.59 -14.74
N ALA A 330 14.62 12.31 -14.52
CA ALA A 330 15.59 11.29 -14.14
C ALA A 330 16.62 11.02 -15.25
N ASP A 331 16.19 11.00 -16.53
CA ASP A 331 17.12 10.89 -17.67
C ASP A 331 18.16 12.03 -17.64
N VAL A 332 17.72 13.27 -17.47
CA VAL A 332 18.59 14.46 -17.46
C VAL A 332 19.56 14.42 -16.26
N VAL A 333 19.08 14.05 -15.07
CA VAL A 333 19.92 13.90 -13.87
C VAL A 333 21.01 12.84 -14.09
N MET A 334 20.62 11.68 -14.61
CA MET A 334 21.55 10.58 -14.88
C MET A 334 22.60 10.96 -15.94
N HIS A 335 22.17 11.53 -17.06
CA HIS A 335 23.07 11.98 -18.13
C HIS A 335 24.04 13.05 -17.65
N ARG A 336 23.60 13.98 -16.80
CA ARG A 336 24.49 14.99 -16.20
C ARG A 336 25.54 14.34 -15.31
N ALA A 337 25.15 13.37 -14.48
CA ALA A 337 26.10 12.65 -13.63
C ALA A 337 27.19 11.95 -14.47
N MET A 338 26.79 11.25 -15.53
CA MET A 338 27.72 10.60 -16.48
C MET A 338 28.65 11.60 -17.19
N ALA A 339 28.14 12.79 -17.52
CA ALA A 339 28.93 13.83 -18.18
C ALA A 339 30.00 14.44 -17.27
N ILE A 340 29.68 14.70 -15.99
CA ILE A 340 30.60 15.36 -15.03
C ILE A 340 31.81 14.50 -14.70
N GLU A 341 31.64 13.19 -14.68
CA GLU A 341 32.76 12.27 -14.43
C GLU A 341 33.87 12.41 -15.49
N ASN A 342 33.55 12.96 -16.66
CA ASN A 342 34.43 12.90 -17.81
C ASN A 342 34.77 14.28 -18.41
N GLU A 343 33.89 15.29 -18.35
CA GLU A 343 33.87 16.34 -19.38
C GLU A 343 33.20 17.68 -19.02
N ARG A 344 33.24 18.64 -19.95
CA ARG A 344 32.33 19.80 -19.95
C ARG A 344 30.95 19.34 -20.40
N THR A 345 29.90 19.78 -19.70
CA THR A 345 28.51 19.48 -20.04
C THR A 345 27.85 20.69 -20.69
N ARG A 346 27.07 20.45 -21.74
CA ARG A 346 26.19 21.44 -22.36
C ARG A 346 24.78 20.86 -22.43
N PHE A 347 23.80 21.63 -21.98
CA PHE A 347 22.39 21.38 -22.25
C PHE A 347 22.04 22.06 -23.57
N GLN A 348 21.56 21.28 -24.54
CA GLN A 348 21.11 21.77 -25.84
C GLN A 348 19.58 21.74 -25.85
N ASP A 349 18.99 22.85 -26.29
CA ASP A 349 17.53 23.03 -26.41
C ASP A 349 16.73 22.95 -25.09
N SER A 350 17.42 22.81 -23.95
CA SER A 350 16.81 22.87 -22.61
C SER A 350 16.68 24.30 -22.09
N PRO A 351 15.73 24.56 -21.16
CA PRO A 351 15.58 25.86 -20.52
C PRO A 351 16.89 26.36 -19.88
N LEU A 352 17.11 27.68 -19.95
CA LEU A 352 18.08 28.36 -19.07
C LEU A 352 17.75 27.94 -17.62
N PHE A 353 18.77 27.63 -16.80
CA PHE A 353 18.67 27.09 -15.44
C PHE A 353 18.46 25.57 -15.29
N MET A 354 18.39 24.78 -16.36
CA MET A 354 18.35 23.31 -16.23
C MET A 354 19.52 22.77 -15.39
N GLU A 355 20.71 23.34 -15.56
CA GLU A 355 21.87 22.95 -14.76
C GLU A 355 21.64 23.14 -13.26
N THR A 356 21.03 24.26 -12.84
CA THR A 356 20.71 24.53 -11.44
C THR A 356 19.66 23.56 -10.91
N ALA A 357 18.60 23.30 -11.69
CA ALA A 357 17.56 22.34 -11.29
C ALA A 357 18.16 20.95 -11.05
N VAL A 358 18.98 20.46 -11.98
CA VAL A 358 19.62 19.14 -11.88
C VAL A 358 20.65 19.09 -10.74
N GLN A 359 21.38 20.18 -10.49
CA GLN A 359 22.29 20.27 -9.34
C GLN A 359 21.56 20.13 -8.00
N VAL A 360 20.34 20.66 -7.90
CA VAL A 360 19.53 20.58 -6.68
C VAL A 360 18.93 19.18 -6.48
N SER A 361 18.55 18.48 -7.54
CA SER A 361 17.98 17.12 -7.44
C SER A 361 18.98 16.09 -6.91
N GLY A 362 20.26 16.17 -7.32
CA GLY A 362 21.29 15.22 -6.93
C GLY A 362 21.08 13.81 -7.53
N LEU A 363 22.11 12.97 -7.44
CA LEU A 363 22.03 11.55 -7.82
C LEU A 363 21.91 10.71 -6.55
N ASN A 364 20.97 9.78 -6.54
CA ASN A 364 20.84 8.76 -5.49
C ASN A 364 20.64 7.38 -6.14
N LYS A 365 20.43 6.34 -5.33
CA LYS A 365 20.26 4.96 -5.82
C LYS A 365 18.96 4.73 -6.61
N GLN A 366 17.96 5.60 -6.45
CA GLN A 366 16.66 5.49 -7.10
C GLN A 366 16.69 6.03 -8.53
N ILE A 367 17.37 7.17 -8.75
CA ILE A 367 17.32 7.89 -10.04
C ILE A 367 17.57 7.00 -11.26
N PRO A 368 18.55 6.06 -11.28
CA PRO A 368 18.75 5.18 -12.43
C PRO A 368 17.50 4.38 -12.82
N ASP A 369 16.75 3.90 -11.83
CA ASP A 369 15.55 3.09 -12.01
C ASP A 369 14.33 3.90 -12.48
N LEU A 370 14.35 5.23 -12.28
CA LEU A 370 13.30 6.14 -12.70
C LEU A 370 13.48 6.69 -14.12
N THR A 371 14.60 6.38 -14.78
CA THR A 371 14.84 6.77 -16.17
C THR A 371 13.79 6.13 -17.10
N THR A 372 13.46 6.82 -18.19
CA THR A 372 12.51 6.32 -19.21
C THR A 372 12.97 4.99 -19.80
N SER A 373 14.29 4.81 -19.96
CA SER A 373 14.88 3.58 -20.48
C SER A 373 14.83 2.41 -19.48
N ALA A 374 15.16 2.66 -18.20
CA ALA A 374 15.12 1.62 -17.17
C ALA A 374 13.69 1.14 -16.90
N THR A 375 12.73 2.07 -16.79
CA THR A 375 11.31 1.73 -16.61
C THR A 375 10.71 1.00 -17.81
N ALA A 376 11.12 1.33 -19.04
CA ALA A 376 10.72 0.55 -20.22
C ALA A 376 11.22 -0.91 -20.14
N LEU A 377 12.48 -1.14 -19.75
CA LEU A 377 13.02 -2.48 -19.54
C LEU A 377 12.32 -3.21 -18.38
N PHE A 378 12.08 -2.50 -17.27
CA PHE A 378 11.31 -3.01 -16.14
C PHE A 378 9.92 -3.47 -16.60
N ASN A 379 9.19 -2.65 -17.35
CA ASN A 379 7.86 -2.98 -17.87
C ASN A 379 7.84 -4.25 -18.72
N LEU A 380 8.84 -4.44 -19.60
CA LEU A 380 8.97 -5.65 -20.42
C LEU A 380 9.09 -6.94 -19.60
N MET A 381 9.73 -6.86 -18.42
CA MET A 381 9.93 -8.01 -17.53
C MET A 381 8.80 -8.19 -16.52
N ASN A 382 8.28 -7.08 -16.00
CA ASN A 382 7.39 -7.02 -14.85
C ASN A 382 5.92 -7.23 -15.24
N ILE A 383 5.43 -6.55 -16.28
CA ILE A 383 4.00 -6.55 -16.64
C ILE A 383 3.45 -7.95 -16.94
N PRO A 384 4.13 -8.81 -17.74
CA PRO A 384 3.62 -10.16 -18.04
C PRO A 384 3.49 -11.08 -16.81
N ARG A 385 4.05 -10.69 -15.66
CA ARG A 385 4.05 -11.45 -14.41
C ARG A 385 3.10 -10.88 -13.36
N LEU A 386 2.44 -9.75 -13.64
CA LEU A 386 1.49 -9.17 -12.71
C LEU A 386 0.29 -10.13 -12.51
N PRO A 387 -0.24 -10.22 -11.28
CA PRO A 387 -1.41 -11.05 -11.00
C PRO A 387 -2.62 -10.55 -11.80
N SER A 388 -3.36 -11.48 -12.42
CA SER A 388 -4.53 -11.16 -13.26
C SER A 388 -5.80 -10.87 -12.45
N ASN A 389 -5.83 -11.24 -11.17
CA ASN A 389 -6.94 -11.07 -10.26
C ASN A 389 -6.86 -9.79 -9.41
N SER A 390 -5.74 -9.07 -9.45
CA SER A 390 -5.60 -7.78 -8.75
C SER A 390 -6.14 -6.65 -9.61
N MET A 391 -7.00 -5.80 -9.04
CA MET A 391 -7.41 -4.55 -9.69
C MET A 391 -6.27 -3.54 -9.66
N ILE A 392 -5.88 -3.01 -10.82
CA ILE A 392 -4.84 -1.99 -10.93
C ILE A 392 -5.51 -0.65 -11.20
N ASN A 393 -5.22 0.36 -10.38
CA ASN A 393 -5.74 1.70 -10.53
C ASN A 393 -4.59 2.71 -10.60
N THR A 394 -4.77 3.80 -11.35
CA THR A 394 -3.77 4.86 -11.46
C THR A 394 -4.40 6.24 -11.26
N ALA A 395 -3.72 7.10 -10.51
CA ALA A 395 -4.08 8.50 -10.33
C ALA A 395 -2.92 9.38 -10.77
N ALA A 396 -3.21 10.26 -11.72
CA ALA A 396 -2.27 11.23 -12.26
C ALA A 396 -2.74 12.66 -11.97
N ALA A 397 -1.82 13.62 -12.07
CA ALA A 397 -2.17 15.02 -11.92
C ALA A 397 -1.35 15.94 -12.82
N ASP A 398 -1.94 17.10 -13.06
CA ASP A 398 -1.29 18.28 -13.61
C ASP A 398 -1.20 19.33 -12.51
N VAL A 399 -0.03 19.93 -12.34
CA VAL A 399 0.17 21.00 -11.35
C VAL A 399 -0.36 22.35 -11.85
N ASP A 400 -0.38 22.57 -13.17
CA ASP A 400 -0.89 23.80 -13.81
C ASP A 400 -2.42 23.84 -13.69
N SER A 401 -2.87 24.59 -12.69
CA SER A 401 -4.25 24.68 -12.24
C SER A 401 -5.09 25.69 -13.01
N ASN A 402 -4.43 26.62 -13.69
CA ASN A 402 -5.07 27.67 -14.47
C ASN A 402 -4.86 27.48 -15.98
N ASP A 403 -4.23 26.38 -16.39
CA ASP A 403 -3.95 25.96 -17.76
C ASP A 403 -3.20 27.04 -18.58
N ASN A 404 -2.35 27.85 -17.94
CA ASN A 404 -1.58 28.89 -18.63
C ASN A 404 -0.25 28.38 -19.21
N GLY A 405 0.08 27.10 -18.96
CA GLY A 405 1.27 26.42 -19.43
C GLY A 405 2.54 26.76 -18.65
N GLN A 406 2.45 27.34 -17.45
CA GLN A 406 3.56 27.68 -16.55
C GLN A 406 3.15 27.45 -15.10
N ILE A 407 4.13 27.30 -14.22
CA ILE A 407 3.86 27.17 -12.77
C ILE A 407 3.78 28.52 -12.08
N ASP A 408 2.75 28.73 -11.28
CA ASP A 408 2.48 29.99 -10.56
C ASP A 408 2.68 29.91 -9.05
N ARG A 409 3.18 31.01 -8.48
CA ARG A 409 3.45 31.19 -7.03
C ARG A 409 2.43 32.04 -6.29
N ASN A 410 1.67 32.87 -7.02
CA ASN A 410 0.92 34.00 -6.42
C ASN A 410 -0.59 33.76 -6.40
N GLN A 411 -1.23 33.50 -7.54
CA GLN A 411 -2.66 33.20 -7.61
C GLN A 411 -3.04 32.35 -8.84
N PRO A 412 -3.39 31.07 -8.64
CA PRO A 412 -3.15 30.29 -7.42
C PRO A 412 -1.65 30.03 -7.20
N ASP A 413 -1.31 29.60 -6.00
CA ASP A 413 0.00 29.06 -5.68
C ASP A 413 -0.07 27.54 -5.91
N GLU A 414 0.65 27.04 -6.91
CA GLU A 414 0.44 25.69 -7.46
C GLU A 414 1.36 24.63 -6.86
N TYR A 415 2.38 25.06 -6.12
CA TYR A 415 3.38 24.18 -5.52
C TYR A 415 3.64 24.42 -4.01
N PRO A 416 2.66 24.83 -3.19
CA PRO A 416 2.90 25.04 -1.76
C PRO A 416 3.27 23.74 -1.02
N GLU A 417 2.71 22.61 -1.44
CA GLU A 417 3.02 21.29 -0.87
C GLU A 417 4.42 20.83 -1.25
N LEU A 418 4.85 21.01 -2.51
CA LEU A 418 6.23 20.72 -2.92
C LEU A 418 7.25 21.51 -2.09
N ARG A 419 6.96 22.78 -1.78
CA ARG A 419 7.82 23.59 -0.90
C ARG A 419 7.80 23.10 0.55
N THR A 420 6.72 22.46 0.98
CA THR A 420 6.62 21.90 2.34
C THR A 420 7.49 20.65 2.46
N GLU A 421 7.48 19.78 1.45
CA GLU A 421 8.27 18.54 1.43
C GLU A 421 9.75 18.77 1.11
N ASN A 422 10.08 19.77 0.30
CA ASN A 422 11.45 20.00 -0.15
C ASN A 422 12.08 21.19 0.61
N GLN A 423 12.85 20.88 1.67
CA GLN A 423 13.52 21.90 2.48
C GLN A 423 14.48 22.80 1.67
N PRO A 424 15.29 22.29 0.72
CA PRO A 424 16.05 23.14 -0.19
C PRO A 424 15.19 24.14 -0.97
N LEU A 425 14.07 23.69 -1.55
CA LEU A 425 13.13 24.55 -2.28
C LEU A 425 12.50 25.60 -1.34
N LYS A 426 12.14 25.20 -0.12
CA LYS A 426 11.66 26.12 0.93
C LYS A 426 12.71 27.18 1.28
N ASN A 427 13.97 26.79 1.36
CA ASN A 427 15.07 27.72 1.62
C ASN A 427 15.25 28.71 0.46
N ILE A 428 15.15 28.24 -0.79
CA ILE A 428 15.18 29.09 -1.99
C ILE A 428 14.02 30.10 -1.98
N ASP A 429 12.80 29.65 -1.61
CA ASP A 429 11.62 30.54 -1.47
C ASP A 429 11.82 31.58 -0.35
N ASN A 430 12.38 31.17 0.80
CA ASN A 430 12.54 32.03 1.99
C ASN A 430 13.73 33.00 1.92
N GLN A 431 14.91 32.54 1.49
CA GLN A 431 16.15 33.34 1.50
C GLN A 431 16.03 34.59 0.63
N MET A 432 15.13 34.58 -0.35
CA MET A 432 15.03 35.65 -1.33
C MET A 432 13.82 36.55 -1.13
N ALA A 433 12.96 36.26 -0.13
CA ALA A 433 11.94 37.19 0.35
C ALA A 433 12.52 38.35 1.17
N MET A 434 13.80 38.29 1.56
CA MET A 434 14.44 39.23 2.49
C MET A 434 15.19 40.42 1.86
N GLY A 435 14.97 40.79 0.58
CA GLY A 435 15.57 42.05 0.11
C GLY A 435 15.49 42.46 -1.37
N ILE A 436 14.99 41.63 -2.28
CA ILE A 436 14.77 42.01 -3.69
C ILE A 436 13.48 41.35 -4.16
N ASN A 437 12.60 42.07 -4.86
CA ASN A 437 11.32 41.59 -5.43
C ASN A 437 11.43 40.38 -6.40
N THR A 438 12.60 39.73 -6.49
CA THR A 438 12.93 38.61 -7.36
C THR A 438 12.84 37.24 -6.66
N GLY A 439 12.65 37.17 -5.34
CA GLY A 439 12.71 35.89 -4.62
C GLY A 439 11.65 34.86 -5.01
N HIS A 440 10.40 35.29 -5.16
CA HIS A 440 9.30 34.45 -5.65
C HIS A 440 9.51 33.98 -7.10
N GLN A 441 10.35 34.68 -7.87
CA GLN A 441 10.64 34.27 -9.24
C GLN A 441 11.59 33.08 -9.25
N HIS A 442 12.56 32.99 -8.33
CA HIS A 442 13.56 31.92 -8.35
C HIS A 442 13.02 30.55 -7.91
N SER A 443 12.25 30.47 -6.81
CA SER A 443 11.61 29.20 -6.41
C SER A 443 10.64 28.73 -7.50
N ARG A 444 9.91 29.65 -8.13
CA ARG A 444 9.08 29.37 -9.30
C ARG A 444 9.90 28.80 -10.45
N PHE A 445 11.02 29.41 -10.81
CA PHE A 445 11.87 28.90 -11.90
C PHE A 445 12.40 27.50 -11.61
N VAL A 446 12.77 27.18 -10.36
CA VAL A 446 13.26 25.84 -9.98
C VAL A 446 12.19 24.77 -10.19
N VAL A 447 10.90 25.12 -10.08
CA VAL A 447 9.76 24.21 -10.27
C VAL A 447 9.25 24.21 -11.72
N ASP A 448 9.18 25.38 -12.35
CA ASP A 448 8.72 25.55 -13.72
C ASP A 448 9.70 24.90 -14.72
N VAL A 449 11.01 24.91 -14.47
CA VAL A 449 11.99 24.28 -15.39
C VAL A 449 11.77 22.77 -15.55
N PRO A 450 11.69 21.95 -14.48
CA PRO A 450 11.28 20.54 -14.59
C PRO A 450 9.90 20.36 -15.22
N TYR A 451 8.94 21.22 -14.87
CA TYR A 451 7.60 21.17 -15.47
C TYR A 451 7.65 21.37 -17.00
N GLN A 452 8.38 22.38 -17.50
CA GLN A 452 8.55 22.63 -18.92
C GLN A 452 9.31 21.49 -19.61
N LEU A 453 10.34 20.94 -18.97
CA LEU A 453 11.07 19.78 -19.50
C LEU A 453 10.13 18.59 -19.72
N LEU A 454 9.39 18.19 -18.68
CA LEU A 454 8.44 17.07 -18.76
C LEU A 454 7.31 17.34 -19.75
N ARG A 455 6.85 18.59 -19.84
CA ARG A 455 5.83 19.02 -20.80
C ARG A 455 6.32 18.87 -22.24
N HIS A 456 7.56 19.23 -22.55
CA HIS A 456 8.04 19.32 -23.93
C HIS A 456 8.98 18.20 -24.37
N ALA A 457 9.36 17.26 -23.50
CA ALA A 457 10.25 16.16 -23.84
C ALA A 457 9.66 14.77 -23.54
N THR A 458 9.92 13.81 -24.43
CA THR A 458 9.61 12.38 -24.21
C THR A 458 10.73 11.68 -23.44
N GLN A 459 11.98 12.09 -23.68
CA GLN A 459 13.22 11.48 -23.17
C GLN A 459 14.34 12.52 -23.25
N ALA A 460 15.47 12.26 -22.59
CA ALA A 460 16.72 12.98 -22.82
C ALA A 460 17.82 12.06 -23.37
N LYS A 461 18.68 12.58 -24.25
CA LYS A 461 19.82 11.88 -24.84
C LYS A 461 21.13 12.58 -24.49
N ILE A 462 22.16 11.80 -24.23
CA ILE A 462 23.54 12.28 -24.13
C ILE A 462 24.33 11.91 -25.40
N SER A 463 25.14 12.84 -25.89
CA SER A 463 26.08 12.63 -26.99
C SER A 463 27.43 13.26 -26.66
N TYR A 464 28.50 12.67 -27.18
CA TYR A 464 29.88 13.10 -26.90
C TYR A 464 30.53 13.60 -28.18
N GLN A 465 31.08 14.82 -28.14
CA GLN A 465 31.80 15.42 -29.25
C GLN A 465 33.22 15.79 -28.85
N TYR A 466 34.21 15.31 -29.60
CA TYR A 466 35.60 15.69 -29.37
C TYR A 466 35.87 17.08 -29.94
N GLN A 467 36.10 18.06 -29.07
CA GLN A 467 36.48 19.41 -29.50
C GLN A 467 37.99 19.51 -29.67
N GLN A 468 38.42 19.64 -30.93
CA GLN A 468 39.81 19.97 -31.24
C GLN A 468 40.10 21.41 -30.85
N ALA A 469 41.33 21.66 -30.39
CA ALA A 469 41.81 23.01 -30.13
C ALA A 469 41.70 23.85 -31.41
N VAL A 470 41.04 25.00 -31.34
CA VAL A 470 40.97 25.91 -32.49
C VAL A 470 42.37 26.48 -32.71
N PRO A 471 42.91 26.46 -33.95
CA PRO A 471 44.27 26.95 -34.22
C PRO A 471 44.51 28.40 -33.78
N SER A 472 43.46 29.23 -33.75
CA SER A 472 43.50 30.62 -33.28
C SER A 472 43.47 30.76 -31.75
N GLN A 473 43.27 29.68 -30.99
CA GLN A 473 43.27 29.65 -29.53
C GLN A 473 44.17 28.51 -29.02
N PRO A 474 45.50 28.65 -29.10
CA PRO A 474 46.46 27.59 -28.76
C PRO A 474 46.39 27.13 -27.28
N ASN A 475 45.78 27.92 -26.40
CA ASN A 475 45.57 27.58 -25.00
C ASN A 475 44.27 26.79 -24.75
N GLN A 476 43.44 26.57 -25.78
CA GLN A 476 42.22 25.79 -25.62
C GLN A 476 42.59 24.30 -25.59
N THR A 477 42.51 23.70 -24.40
CA THR A 477 42.77 22.27 -24.24
C THR A 477 41.72 21.45 -24.99
N ARG A 478 42.19 20.38 -25.64
CA ARG A 478 41.30 19.39 -26.26
C ARG A 478 40.48 18.77 -25.14
N HIS A 479 39.17 18.81 -25.30
CA HIS A 479 38.25 18.22 -24.36
C HIS A 479 37.12 17.60 -25.13
N TRP A 480 36.55 16.57 -24.54
CA TRP A 480 35.27 16.09 -25.00
C TRP A 480 34.17 16.99 -24.41
N LEU A 481 33.11 17.19 -25.19
CA LEU A 481 31.92 17.93 -24.82
C LEU A 481 30.73 16.96 -24.81
N ALA A 482 30.19 16.71 -23.62
CA ALA A 482 28.95 15.99 -23.43
C ALA A 482 27.78 16.96 -23.68
N THR A 483 26.96 16.65 -24.68
CA THR A 483 25.74 17.40 -25.00
C THR A 483 24.53 16.58 -24.59
N ILE A 484 23.76 17.11 -23.64
CA ILE A 484 22.47 16.56 -23.21
C ILE A 484 21.40 17.31 -24.01
N ALA A 485 20.63 16.58 -24.80
CA ALA A 485 19.58 17.13 -25.65
C ALA A 485 18.26 16.43 -25.39
N ASP A 486 17.20 17.22 -25.30
CA ASP A 486 15.84 16.73 -25.09
C ASP A 486 15.28 16.17 -26.41
N ILE A 487 14.50 15.09 -26.34
CA ILE A 487 13.72 14.60 -27.49
C ILE A 487 12.33 15.22 -27.40
N PRO A 488 11.94 16.12 -28.31
CA PRO A 488 10.69 16.84 -28.19
C PRO A 488 9.46 15.94 -28.17
N ASN A 489 8.48 16.27 -27.34
CA ASN A 489 7.12 15.79 -27.47
C ASN A 489 6.46 16.45 -28.69
N PRO A 490 5.62 15.71 -29.44
CA PRO A 490 4.85 16.31 -30.53
C PRO A 490 3.80 17.32 -30.02
N VAL A 491 3.36 17.16 -28.77
CA VAL A 491 2.41 18.04 -28.08
C VAL A 491 2.83 18.26 -26.62
N PRO A 492 2.62 19.45 -26.06
CA PRO A 492 2.88 19.70 -24.65
C PRO A 492 2.07 18.76 -23.73
N LEU A 493 2.74 18.07 -22.81
CA LEU A 493 2.11 17.16 -21.84
C LEU A 493 1.79 17.87 -20.52
N LYS A 494 0.73 17.40 -19.86
CA LYS A 494 0.40 17.72 -18.47
C LYS A 494 1.31 16.91 -17.53
N ASN A 495 1.71 17.48 -16.40
CA ASN A 495 2.60 16.81 -15.44
C ASN A 495 2.52 17.44 -14.06
N ASP A 496 2.98 16.70 -13.04
CA ASP A 496 2.92 17.09 -11.64
C ASP A 496 4.25 17.66 -11.09
N VAL A 497 5.14 18.10 -12.00
CA VAL A 497 6.56 18.52 -11.80
C VAL A 497 7.57 17.37 -11.79
N MET A 498 7.15 16.13 -11.53
CA MET A 498 8.05 14.97 -11.46
C MET A 498 7.74 13.93 -12.53
N VAL A 499 6.46 13.76 -12.84
CA VAL A 499 5.93 12.70 -13.70
C VAL A 499 4.88 13.27 -14.65
N THR A 500 4.97 12.92 -15.92
CA THR A 500 3.93 13.28 -16.91
C THR A 500 2.69 12.45 -16.67
N VAL A 501 1.52 13.00 -17.00
CA VAL A 501 0.24 12.29 -16.85
C VAL A 501 0.22 10.96 -17.61
N PRO A 502 0.67 10.89 -18.89
CA PRO A 502 0.77 9.60 -19.59
C PRO A 502 1.67 8.57 -18.88
N SER A 503 2.80 9.02 -18.30
CA SER A 503 3.68 8.14 -17.52
C SER A 503 3.03 7.70 -16.21
N ALA A 504 2.32 8.59 -15.52
CA ALA A 504 1.57 8.28 -14.30
C ALA A 504 0.42 7.30 -14.54
N GLN A 505 -0.23 7.38 -15.70
CA GLN A 505 -1.30 6.46 -16.11
C GLN A 505 -0.78 5.18 -16.78
N GLY A 506 0.51 5.14 -17.11
CA GLY A 506 1.12 4.02 -17.80
C GLY A 506 0.55 3.78 -19.21
N GLU A 507 0.24 4.85 -19.97
CA GLU A 507 -0.45 4.78 -21.27
C GLU A 507 0.22 3.80 -22.25
N ASP A 508 1.56 3.76 -22.27
CA ASP A 508 2.35 2.87 -23.14
C ASP A 508 2.83 1.59 -22.42
N SER A 509 2.32 1.34 -21.22
CA SER A 509 2.78 0.22 -20.37
C SER A 509 1.60 -0.48 -19.69
N ILE A 510 1.24 -0.10 -18.48
CA ILE A 510 0.30 -0.84 -17.61
C ILE A 510 -1.17 -0.50 -17.86
N THR A 511 -1.49 0.47 -18.73
CA THR A 511 -2.88 0.91 -19.00
C THR A 511 -3.79 -0.25 -19.41
N HIS A 512 -3.29 -1.24 -20.16
CA HIS A 512 -4.10 -2.41 -20.55
C HIS A 512 -4.46 -3.37 -19.40
N HIS A 513 -3.80 -3.24 -18.26
CA HIS A 513 -4.16 -3.93 -17.01
C HIS A 513 -4.95 -3.03 -16.04
N THR A 514 -5.09 -1.74 -16.35
CA THR A 514 -5.67 -0.78 -15.43
C THR A 514 -7.19 -0.84 -15.48
N THR A 515 -7.81 -1.02 -14.31
CA THR A 515 -9.26 -1.05 -14.13
C THR A 515 -9.84 0.35 -14.00
N ASN A 516 -9.22 1.21 -13.19
CA ASN A 516 -9.66 2.59 -12.99
C ASN A 516 -8.53 3.58 -13.19
N THR A 517 -8.81 4.70 -13.84
CA THR A 517 -7.90 5.83 -13.96
C THR A 517 -8.59 7.11 -13.51
N THR A 518 -7.82 8.02 -12.90
CA THR A 518 -8.25 9.41 -12.72
C THR A 518 -7.12 10.36 -13.08
N HIS A 519 -7.50 11.57 -13.44
CA HIS A 519 -6.57 12.64 -13.75
C HIS A 519 -7.08 13.95 -13.14
N PHE A 520 -6.30 14.51 -12.22
CA PHE A 520 -6.59 15.75 -11.53
C PHE A 520 -6.00 16.94 -12.31
N THR A 521 -6.84 17.85 -12.79
CA THR A 521 -6.45 18.99 -13.64
C THR A 521 -7.22 20.26 -13.26
N SER A 522 -6.71 21.40 -13.70
CA SER A 522 -7.41 22.69 -13.62
C SER A 522 -7.84 23.00 -12.16
N GLY A 523 -9.12 23.27 -11.90
CA GLY A 523 -9.63 23.60 -10.56
C GLY A 523 -9.53 22.49 -9.50
N SER A 524 -9.08 21.28 -9.87
CA SER A 524 -8.75 20.19 -8.94
C SER A 524 -7.30 19.72 -9.08
N SER A 525 -6.44 20.51 -9.74
CA SER A 525 -5.02 20.22 -9.95
C SER A 525 -4.32 19.77 -8.67
N LYS A 526 -3.29 18.94 -8.87
CA LYS A 526 -2.41 18.48 -7.81
C LYS A 526 -0.98 18.54 -8.32
N ASN A 527 -0.05 18.96 -7.47
CA ASN A 527 1.36 18.66 -7.65
C ASN A 527 1.69 17.26 -7.10
N HIS A 528 2.92 16.82 -7.35
CA HIS A 528 3.39 15.50 -6.98
C HIS A 528 3.26 15.17 -5.48
N ALA A 529 3.27 16.16 -4.57
CA ALA A 529 3.04 15.93 -3.14
C ALA A 529 1.54 15.87 -2.80
N SER A 530 0.76 16.84 -3.30
CA SER A 530 -0.68 16.94 -3.03
C SER A 530 -1.55 15.84 -3.67
N ILE A 531 -1.00 15.01 -4.55
CA ILE A 531 -1.70 13.82 -5.10
C ILE A 531 -2.05 12.79 -4.01
N ALA A 532 -1.52 12.95 -2.80
CA ALA A 532 -1.87 12.18 -1.61
C ALA A 532 -2.86 12.91 -0.69
N ASP A 533 -3.68 13.82 -1.19
CA ASP A 533 -4.62 14.57 -0.34
C ASP A 533 -5.96 13.86 -0.07
N ALA A 534 -6.79 14.54 0.74
CA ALA A 534 -8.12 14.07 1.11
C ALA A 534 -9.11 13.94 -0.08
N ASP A 535 -8.97 14.71 -1.16
CA ASP A 535 -9.86 14.59 -2.31
C ASP A 535 -9.48 13.37 -3.16
N VAL A 536 -8.19 13.12 -3.34
CA VAL A 536 -7.71 11.89 -3.99
C VAL A 536 -8.13 10.66 -3.19
N ALA A 537 -8.03 10.70 -1.86
CA ALA A 537 -8.47 9.61 -0.99
C ALA A 537 -9.96 9.25 -1.17
N LYS A 538 -10.84 10.25 -1.40
CA LYS A 538 -12.26 10.00 -1.66
C LYS A 538 -12.49 9.27 -2.98
N THR A 539 -11.73 9.62 -4.02
CA THR A 539 -11.78 8.93 -5.32
C THR A 539 -11.29 7.49 -5.18
N VAL A 540 -10.13 7.30 -4.54
CA VAL A 540 -9.55 5.96 -4.34
C VAL A 540 -10.48 5.07 -3.52
N LEU A 541 -11.12 5.60 -2.47
CA LEU A 541 -12.04 4.83 -1.63
C LEU A 541 -13.19 4.18 -2.43
N ILE A 542 -13.69 4.86 -3.47
CA ILE A 542 -14.73 4.28 -4.35
C ILE A 542 -14.18 3.03 -5.04
N TRP A 543 -12.97 3.11 -5.60
CA TRP A 543 -12.32 1.98 -6.28
C TRP A 543 -12.04 0.80 -5.34
N LEU A 544 -11.66 1.07 -4.09
CA LEU A 544 -11.42 0.01 -3.11
C LEU A 544 -12.73 -0.74 -2.79
N ILE A 545 -13.82 -0.01 -2.56
CA ILE A 545 -15.14 -0.60 -2.29
C ILE A 545 -15.62 -1.41 -3.49
N ASP A 546 -15.39 -0.93 -4.71
CA ASP A 546 -15.74 -1.65 -5.93
C ASP A 546 -14.89 -2.93 -6.08
N SER A 547 -13.59 -2.87 -5.74
CA SER A 547 -12.73 -4.06 -5.72
C SER A 547 -13.22 -5.10 -4.73
N GLU A 548 -13.54 -4.70 -3.50
CA GLU A 548 -14.09 -5.60 -2.49
C GLU A 548 -15.36 -6.31 -2.92
N LYS A 549 -16.31 -5.57 -3.53
CA LYS A 549 -17.57 -6.15 -4.00
C LYS A 549 -17.41 -7.10 -5.19
N ASN A 550 -16.31 -7.02 -5.92
CA ASN A 550 -16.10 -7.80 -7.15
C ASN A 550 -15.10 -8.95 -6.97
N THR A 551 -14.15 -8.81 -6.04
CA THR A 551 -13.06 -9.77 -5.85
C THR A 551 -12.72 -10.05 -4.39
N GLY A 552 -13.23 -9.28 -3.44
CA GLY A 552 -12.91 -9.39 -2.01
C GLY A 552 -14.04 -9.93 -1.13
N ASP A 553 -13.98 -9.60 0.15
CA ASP A 553 -14.77 -10.21 1.23
C ASP A 553 -16.10 -9.50 1.47
N LEU A 554 -16.43 -8.47 0.68
CA LEU A 554 -17.76 -7.84 0.66
C LEU A 554 -18.77 -8.52 -0.28
N GLN A 555 -18.36 -9.57 -1.01
CA GLN A 555 -19.22 -10.33 -1.93
C GLN A 555 -20.36 -11.08 -1.27
#